data_AF-A0A9Q0Q2I3-F1
#
_entry.id   AF-A0A9Q0Q2I3-F1
#
_cell.length_a   1.000
_cell.length_b   1.000
_cell.length_c   1.000
_cell.angle_alpha   90.00
_cell.angle_beta   90.00
_cell.angle_gamma   90.00
#
_symmetry.space_group_name_H-M   'P 1'
#
loop_
_entity.id
_entity.type
_entity.pdbx_description
1 polymer ?
#
loop_
_entity_poly.entity_id
_entity_poly.type
_entity_poly.pdbx_seq_one_letter_code
_entity_poly.pdbx_strand_id
1 'polypeptide(L)'
;MEWGNFRSSHLPLKEYNQDLDAESLNPGEQIFEKIISGIPSNLKIPFILRTPNMSAMHHDTSSDLRVVGSKLKDILEIPSTSLKMGKAIVELCDIVATRGARLSAAGIVGILKKLERDMVKDGEKQKPVVVLDGGLYKHYSKFSTCMESALKELLGEEVSDNIVIEHSNDGSGIGAALLAASHSQYLEVEES
;
A
#
# COMPACT_ATOMS: atom_id res chain seq x y z
N MET A 1 -25.65 -6.58 -37.41
CA MET A 1 -24.52 -7.51 -37.57
C MET A 1 -24.04 -7.86 -36.18
N GLU A 2 -24.29 -9.08 -35.71
CA GLU A 2 -23.95 -9.53 -34.36
C GLU A 2 -22.53 -10.10 -34.36
N TRP A 3 -21.59 -9.26 -33.96
CA TRP A 3 -20.15 -9.52 -33.96
C TRP A 3 -19.66 -10.18 -32.67
N GLY A 4 -20.53 -10.32 -31.66
CA GLY A 4 -20.22 -10.99 -30.39
C GLY A 4 -19.82 -12.46 -30.57
N ASN A 5 -20.32 -13.13 -31.61
CA ASN A 5 -19.99 -14.51 -31.98
C ASN A 5 -18.68 -14.65 -32.78
N PHE A 6 -17.93 -13.57 -33.00
CA PHE A 6 -16.66 -13.67 -33.72
C PHE A 6 -15.69 -14.62 -32.99
N ARG A 7 -15.21 -15.64 -33.70
CA ARG A 7 -14.26 -16.63 -33.17
C ARG A 7 -13.12 -16.80 -34.15
N SER A 8 -11.89 -16.62 -33.68
CA SER A 8 -10.67 -16.80 -34.47
C SER A 8 -9.59 -17.40 -33.59
N SER A 9 -8.72 -18.22 -34.18
CA SER A 9 -7.50 -18.73 -33.53
C SER A 9 -6.53 -17.61 -33.13
N HIS A 10 -6.73 -16.40 -33.67
CA HIS A 10 -5.94 -15.20 -33.35
C HIS A 10 -6.50 -14.42 -32.15
N LEU A 11 -7.68 -14.79 -31.62
CA LEU A 11 -8.19 -14.16 -30.41
C LEU A 11 -7.31 -14.58 -29.22
N PRO A 12 -6.91 -13.63 -28.34
CA PRO A 12 -6.03 -13.91 -27.21
C PRO A 12 -6.82 -14.56 -26.05
N LEU A 13 -7.42 -15.72 -26.32
CA LEU A 13 -8.15 -16.51 -25.32
C LEU A 13 -7.17 -17.04 -24.27
N LYS A 14 -7.36 -16.62 -23.02
CA LYS A 14 -6.67 -17.17 -21.85
C LYS A 14 -7.54 -18.21 -21.17
N GLU A 15 -6.94 -18.97 -20.26
CA GLU A 15 -7.59 -19.99 -19.44
C GLU A 15 -8.85 -19.44 -18.74
N TYR A 16 -8.78 -18.22 -18.18
CA TYR A 16 -9.96 -17.53 -17.62
C TYR A 16 -11.08 -17.28 -18.62
N ASN A 17 -10.78 -17.00 -19.90
CA ASN A 17 -11.82 -16.83 -20.91
C ASN A 17 -12.53 -18.15 -21.24
N GLN A 18 -11.86 -19.28 -21.05
CA GLN A 18 -12.43 -20.62 -21.22
C GLN A 18 -13.34 -20.96 -20.04
N ASP A 19 -12.90 -20.66 -18.81
CA ASP A 19 -13.72 -20.83 -17.60
C ASP A 19 -14.97 -19.94 -17.68
N LEU A 20 -14.80 -18.66 -18.04
CA LEU A 20 -15.90 -17.71 -18.20
C LEU A 20 -16.88 -18.11 -19.32
N ASP A 21 -16.40 -18.78 -20.37
CA ASP A 21 -17.27 -19.34 -21.41
C ASP A 21 -18.01 -20.59 -20.90
N ALA A 22 -17.31 -21.50 -20.22
CA ALA A 22 -17.86 -22.74 -19.68
C ALA A 22 -18.93 -22.51 -18.61
N GLU A 23 -18.78 -21.46 -17.80
CA GLU A 23 -19.74 -21.08 -16.75
C GLU A 23 -20.88 -20.18 -17.26
N SER A 24 -20.84 -19.75 -18.52
CA SER A 24 -21.86 -18.86 -19.07
C SER A 24 -23.17 -19.59 -19.39
N LEU A 25 -24.26 -18.82 -19.53
CA LEU A 25 -25.56 -19.32 -19.99
C LEU A 25 -25.49 -19.99 -21.37
N ASN A 26 -24.54 -19.57 -22.23
CA ASN A 26 -24.38 -20.07 -23.60
C ASN A 26 -22.91 -20.42 -23.87
N PRO A 27 -22.40 -21.57 -23.40
CA PRO A 27 -21.02 -21.98 -23.65
C PRO A 27 -20.74 -22.13 -25.15
N GLY A 28 -19.58 -21.66 -25.61
CA GLY A 28 -19.17 -21.68 -27.02
C GLY A 28 -19.70 -20.52 -27.87
N GLU A 29 -20.67 -19.76 -27.36
CA GLU A 29 -21.29 -18.61 -28.03
C GLU A 29 -20.77 -17.28 -27.45
N GLN A 30 -20.95 -16.20 -28.18
CA GLN A 30 -20.60 -14.83 -27.78
C GLN A 30 -19.14 -14.67 -27.32
N ILE A 31 -18.23 -15.45 -27.90
CA ILE A 31 -16.82 -15.56 -27.46
C ILE A 31 -16.10 -14.21 -27.53
N PHE A 32 -16.26 -13.46 -28.62
CA PHE A 32 -15.66 -12.14 -28.75
C PHE A 32 -16.24 -11.17 -27.74
N GLU A 33 -17.56 -11.19 -27.55
CA GLU A 33 -18.24 -10.37 -26.56
C GLU A 33 -17.77 -10.69 -25.14
N LYS A 34 -17.65 -11.96 -24.78
CA LYS A 34 -17.10 -12.42 -23.50
C LYS A 34 -15.65 -12.02 -23.27
N ILE A 35 -14.82 -12.00 -24.32
CA ILE A 35 -13.43 -11.51 -24.23
C ILE A 35 -13.40 -10.02 -23.90
N ILE A 36 -14.20 -9.20 -24.58
CA ILE A 36 -14.17 -7.73 -24.43
C ILE A 36 -14.97 -7.24 -23.22
N SER A 37 -16.01 -7.96 -22.83
CA SER A 37 -16.90 -7.61 -21.71
C SER A 37 -16.47 -8.23 -20.38
N GLY A 38 -15.64 -9.28 -20.40
CA GLY A 38 -15.28 -10.10 -19.24
C GLY A 38 -14.36 -9.46 -18.20
N ILE A 39 -14.15 -8.14 -18.23
CA ILE A 39 -13.51 -7.42 -17.10
C ILE A 39 -14.56 -7.33 -15.99
N PRO A 40 -14.29 -7.88 -14.79
CA PRO A 40 -15.21 -7.77 -13.67
C PRO A 40 -15.59 -6.32 -13.44
N SER A 41 -16.90 -6.04 -13.29
CA SER A 41 -17.44 -4.69 -13.08
C SER A 41 -16.75 -3.98 -11.91
N ASN A 42 -16.47 -4.74 -10.84
CA ASN A 42 -15.77 -4.29 -9.65
C ASN A 42 -14.35 -3.79 -9.93
N LEU A 43 -13.65 -4.34 -10.92
CA LEU A 43 -12.32 -3.87 -11.30
C LEU A 43 -12.34 -2.45 -11.90
N LYS A 44 -13.48 -1.99 -12.41
CA LYS A 44 -13.66 -0.63 -12.95
C LYS A 44 -13.94 0.40 -11.86
N ILE A 45 -14.24 -0.04 -10.64
CA ILE A 45 -14.57 0.84 -9.52
C ILE A 45 -13.27 1.39 -8.93
N PRO A 46 -13.03 2.72 -8.99
CA PRO A 46 -11.83 3.32 -8.41
C PRO A 46 -11.73 3.02 -6.92
N PHE A 47 -10.51 2.75 -6.45
CA PHE A 47 -10.18 2.55 -5.02
C PHE A 47 -10.90 1.38 -4.33
N ILE A 48 -11.48 0.45 -5.09
CA ILE A 48 -12.15 -0.72 -4.52
C ILE A 48 -11.20 -1.60 -3.70
N LEU A 49 -9.94 -1.73 -4.13
CA LEU A 49 -8.87 -2.34 -3.35
C LEU A 49 -8.25 -1.29 -2.43
N ARG A 50 -8.60 -1.37 -1.15
CA ARG A 50 -8.05 -0.52 -0.09
C ARG A 50 -6.79 -1.12 0.54
N THR A 51 -6.01 -0.27 1.23
CA THR A 51 -4.80 -0.65 1.97
C THR A 51 -4.97 -1.86 2.89
N PRO A 52 -6.06 -2.03 3.67
CA PRO A 52 -6.23 -3.21 4.51
C PRO A 52 -6.32 -4.52 3.71
N ASN A 53 -6.82 -4.49 2.48
CA ASN A 53 -6.87 -5.66 1.61
C ASN A 53 -5.47 -6.04 1.15
N MET A 54 -4.66 -5.06 0.73
CA MET A 54 -3.26 -5.29 0.38
C MET A 54 -2.45 -5.81 1.57
N SER A 55 -2.62 -5.20 2.74
CA SER A 55 -1.95 -5.65 3.96
C SER A 55 -2.31 -7.10 4.31
N ALA A 56 -3.59 -7.48 4.21
CA ALA A 56 -4.01 -8.86 4.40
C ALA A 56 -3.38 -9.83 3.38
N MET A 57 -3.27 -9.42 2.11
CA MET A 57 -2.62 -10.22 1.06
C MET A 57 -1.11 -10.39 1.31
N HIS A 58 -0.41 -9.37 1.81
CA HIS A 58 1.01 -9.48 2.18
C HIS A 58 1.26 -10.33 3.42
N HIS A 59 0.30 -10.41 4.34
CA HIS A 59 0.38 -11.30 5.50
C HIS A 59 -0.10 -12.73 5.21
N ASP A 60 -0.39 -13.05 3.94
CA ASP A 60 -0.78 -14.40 3.55
C ASP A 60 0.43 -15.34 3.58
N THR A 61 0.52 -16.17 4.62
CA THR A 61 1.56 -17.18 4.75
C THR A 61 1.15 -18.55 4.18
N SER A 62 -0.02 -18.65 3.56
CA SER A 62 -0.51 -19.92 3.00
C SER A 62 0.21 -20.27 1.71
N SER A 63 0.55 -21.54 1.52
CA SER A 63 1.26 -22.02 0.32
C SER A 63 0.42 -21.88 -0.95
N ASP A 64 -0.90 -21.85 -0.80
CA ASP A 64 -1.90 -21.72 -1.86
C ASP A 64 -2.37 -20.28 -2.11
N LEU A 65 -1.86 -19.31 -1.35
CA LEU A 65 -2.29 -17.89 -1.40
C LEU A 65 -3.80 -17.73 -1.21
N ARG A 66 -4.36 -18.47 -0.23
CA ARG A 66 -5.80 -18.52 0.05
C ARG A 66 -6.39 -17.16 0.39
N VAL A 67 -5.67 -16.32 1.16
CA VAL A 67 -6.16 -14.98 1.52
C VAL A 67 -6.21 -14.10 0.27
N VAL A 68 -5.17 -14.18 -0.58
CA VAL A 68 -5.18 -13.49 -1.88
C VAL A 68 -6.38 -13.92 -2.72
N GLY A 69 -6.59 -15.22 -2.91
CA GLY A 69 -7.74 -15.75 -3.64
C GLY A 69 -9.08 -15.28 -3.06
N SER A 70 -9.24 -15.32 -1.73
CA SER A 70 -10.48 -14.86 -1.07
C SER A 70 -10.74 -13.37 -1.30
N LYS A 71 -9.72 -12.52 -1.22
CA LYS A 71 -9.87 -11.07 -1.44
C LYS A 71 -10.23 -10.76 -2.88
N LEU A 72 -9.65 -11.46 -3.84
CA LEU A 72 -9.98 -11.28 -5.26
C LEU A 72 -11.40 -11.75 -5.57
N LYS A 73 -11.83 -12.86 -4.96
CA LYS A 73 -13.20 -13.35 -5.09
C LYS A 73 -14.21 -12.40 -4.46
N ASP A 74 -14.01 -12.05 -3.19
CA ASP A 74 -14.99 -11.30 -2.41
C ASP A 74 -15.09 -9.83 -2.85
N ILE A 75 -14.01 -9.25 -3.35
CA ILE A 75 -13.95 -7.81 -3.70
C ILE A 75 -14.08 -7.60 -5.21
N LEU A 76 -13.40 -8.42 -6.01
CA LEU A 76 -13.32 -8.25 -7.47
C LEU A 76 -14.18 -9.25 -8.23
N GLU A 77 -14.88 -10.17 -7.55
CA GLU A 77 -15.70 -11.22 -8.16
C GLU A 77 -14.90 -12.12 -9.10
N ILE A 78 -13.62 -12.34 -8.79
CA ILE A 78 -12.76 -13.26 -9.55
C ILE A 78 -12.86 -14.66 -8.92
N PRO A 79 -13.56 -15.63 -9.54
CA PRO A 79 -13.96 -16.87 -8.88
C PRO A 79 -12.81 -17.85 -8.65
N SER A 80 -11.82 -17.87 -9.53
CA SER A 80 -10.64 -18.73 -9.46
C SER A 80 -9.36 -17.90 -9.59
N THR A 81 -8.38 -18.17 -8.73
CA THR A 81 -7.05 -17.54 -8.81
C THR A 81 -6.01 -18.65 -8.88
N SER A 82 -5.33 -18.76 -10.03
CA SER A 82 -4.20 -19.68 -10.16
C SER A 82 -3.02 -19.20 -9.30
N LEU A 83 -2.15 -20.12 -8.84
CA LEU A 83 -0.96 -19.74 -8.07
C LEU A 83 -0.06 -18.75 -8.82
N LYS A 84 0.01 -18.87 -10.15
CA LYS A 84 0.76 -17.93 -10.99
C LYS A 84 0.16 -16.52 -10.93
N MET A 85 -1.16 -16.42 -11.03
CA MET A 85 -1.86 -15.14 -10.92
C MET A 85 -1.75 -14.56 -9.50
N GLY A 86 -1.93 -15.38 -8.47
CA GLY A 86 -1.76 -14.97 -7.07
C GLY A 86 -0.38 -14.39 -6.79
N LYS A 87 0.69 -15.05 -7.26
CA LYS A 87 2.07 -14.54 -7.14
C LYS A 87 2.27 -13.20 -7.83
N ALA A 88 1.73 -13.04 -9.05
CA ALA A 88 1.81 -11.77 -9.77
C ALA A 88 1.08 -10.63 -9.03
N ILE A 89 -0.03 -10.94 -8.36
CA ILE A 89 -0.79 -9.96 -7.57
C ILE A 89 -0.04 -9.56 -6.30
N VAL A 90 0.62 -10.52 -5.64
CA VAL A 90 1.50 -10.22 -4.49
C VAL A 90 2.67 -9.35 -4.92
N GLU A 91 3.31 -9.65 -6.07
CA GLU A 91 4.39 -8.84 -6.63
C GLU A 91 3.92 -7.41 -6.96
N LEU A 92 2.73 -7.25 -7.53
CA LEU A 92 2.13 -5.93 -7.75
C LEU A 92 1.91 -5.18 -6.43
N CYS A 93 1.42 -5.86 -5.40
CA CYS A 93 1.25 -5.26 -4.08
C CYS A 93 2.60 -4.84 -3.47
N ASP A 94 3.64 -5.65 -3.67
CA ASP A 94 5.02 -5.34 -3.26
C ASP A 94 5.53 -4.07 -3.92
N ILE A 95 5.34 -3.92 -5.24
CA ILE A 95 5.74 -2.71 -5.98
C ILE A 95 5.03 -1.47 -5.43
N VAL A 96 3.71 -1.55 -5.21
CA VAL A 96 2.91 -0.42 -4.73
C VAL A 96 3.31 -0.01 -3.31
N ALA A 97 3.42 -0.99 -2.39
CA ALA A 97 3.82 -0.74 -1.01
C ALA A 97 5.24 -0.17 -0.93
N THR A 98 6.18 -0.77 -1.67
CA THR A 98 7.58 -0.34 -1.72
C THR A 98 7.71 1.09 -2.24
N ARG A 99 7.02 1.42 -3.33
CA ARG A 99 7.03 2.78 -3.87
C ARG A 99 6.50 3.79 -2.85
N GLY A 100 5.37 3.50 -2.21
CA GLY A 100 4.79 4.36 -1.17
C GLY A 100 5.77 4.59 -0.01
N ALA A 101 6.35 3.51 0.50
CA ALA A 101 7.29 3.53 1.61
C ALA A 101 8.56 4.35 1.28
N ARG A 102 9.13 4.17 0.08
CA ARG A 102 10.31 4.94 -0.37
C ARG A 102 10.02 6.43 -0.52
N LEU A 103 8.84 6.79 -1.03
CA LEU A 103 8.43 8.20 -1.13
C LEU A 103 8.25 8.84 0.24
N SER A 104 7.63 8.12 1.20
CA SER A 104 7.52 8.58 2.59
C SER A 104 8.89 8.78 3.24
N ALA A 105 9.81 7.82 3.06
CA ALA A 105 11.19 7.93 3.53
C ALA A 105 11.90 9.16 2.95
N ALA A 106 11.77 9.40 1.64
CA ALA A 106 12.37 10.57 0.99
C ALA A 106 11.84 11.90 1.57
N GLY A 107 10.56 11.97 1.91
CA GLY A 107 9.97 13.13 2.59
C GLY A 107 10.59 13.39 3.96
N ILE A 108 10.74 12.34 4.77
CA ILE A 108 11.40 12.41 6.09
C ILE A 108 12.84 12.88 5.94
N VAL A 109 13.61 12.28 5.01
CA VAL A 109 15.00 12.69 4.72
C VAL A 109 15.07 14.15 4.30
N GLY A 110 14.14 14.61 3.46
CA GLY A 110 14.08 16.01 3.05
C GLY A 110 13.95 16.98 4.23
N ILE A 111 13.11 16.64 5.22
CA ILE A 111 12.94 17.44 6.44
C ILE A 111 14.21 17.39 7.29
N LEU A 112 14.79 16.19 7.51
CA LEU A 112 16.02 16.04 8.28
C LEU A 112 17.16 16.86 7.70
N LYS A 113 17.34 16.81 6.37
CA LYS A 113 18.32 17.64 5.64
C LYS A 113 18.05 19.12 5.80
N LYS A 114 16.79 19.54 5.66
CA LYS A 114 16.40 20.94 5.79
C LYS A 114 16.68 21.50 7.20
N LEU A 115 16.61 20.66 8.21
CA LEU A 115 16.89 20.99 9.60
C LEU A 115 18.36 20.78 9.99
N GLU A 116 19.23 20.36 9.06
CA GLU A 116 20.63 19.99 9.31
C GLU A 116 20.79 18.90 10.39
N ARG A 117 19.85 17.95 10.37
CA ARG A 117 19.75 16.78 11.26
C ARG A 117 20.06 15.46 10.56
N ASP A 118 20.65 15.50 9.37
CA ASP A 118 21.08 14.35 8.57
C ASP A 118 22.57 14.02 8.73
N MET A 119 23.22 14.54 9.77
CA MET A 119 24.63 14.28 10.07
C MET A 119 24.82 13.97 11.55
N VAL A 120 25.80 13.11 11.86
CA VAL A 120 26.26 12.91 13.23
C VAL A 120 27.23 14.03 13.57
N LYS A 121 26.86 14.93 14.49
CA LYS A 121 27.75 16.00 14.97
C LYS A 121 28.49 15.53 16.21
N ASP A 122 29.81 15.62 16.17
CA ASP A 122 30.67 15.21 17.27
C ASP A 122 30.34 16.05 18.53
N GLY A 123 29.89 15.39 19.60
CA GLY A 123 29.48 16.03 20.86
C GLY A 123 27.98 16.31 21.03
N GLU A 124 27.14 16.14 20.01
CA GLU A 124 25.67 16.24 20.16
C GLU A 124 25.10 14.91 20.71
N LYS A 125 24.57 14.95 21.92
CA LYS A 125 23.89 13.78 22.55
C LYS A 125 22.44 13.59 22.09
N GLN A 126 21.87 14.53 21.33
CA GLN A 126 20.45 14.48 20.97
C GLN A 126 20.23 13.79 19.63
N LYS A 127 19.64 12.60 19.68
CA LYS A 127 19.20 11.84 18.51
C LYS A 127 17.93 12.47 17.92
N PRO A 128 17.84 12.73 16.60
CA PRO A 128 16.59 13.15 15.98
C PRO A 128 15.53 12.07 16.17
N VAL A 129 14.36 12.45 16.66
CA VAL A 129 13.20 11.55 16.80
C VAL A 129 12.19 11.92 15.72
N VAL A 130 11.83 10.94 14.89
CA VAL A 130 10.77 11.03 13.90
C VAL A 130 9.56 10.30 14.46
N VAL A 131 8.52 11.06 14.81
CA VAL A 131 7.28 10.50 15.33
C VAL A 131 6.31 10.23 14.17
N LEU A 132 5.87 8.99 14.04
CA LEU A 132 4.93 8.55 13.02
C LEU A 132 3.59 8.20 13.66
N ASP A 133 2.51 8.62 13.01
CA ASP A 133 1.15 8.30 13.40
C ASP A 133 0.41 7.75 12.17
N GLY A 134 -0.50 6.81 12.39
CA GLY A 134 -1.38 6.26 11.36
C GLY A 134 -1.34 4.74 11.24
N GLY A 135 -2.51 4.17 10.93
CA GLY A 135 -2.71 2.72 10.82
C GLY A 135 -1.89 2.04 9.71
N LEU A 136 -1.45 2.79 8.69
CA LEU A 136 -0.58 2.27 7.64
C LEU A 136 0.78 1.82 8.22
N TYR A 137 1.48 2.71 8.93
CA TYR A 137 2.77 2.36 9.54
C TYR A 137 2.59 1.34 10.67
N LYS A 138 1.53 1.48 11.49
CA LYS A 138 1.27 0.61 12.64
C LYS A 138 0.93 -0.84 12.28
N HIS A 139 0.10 -1.06 11.26
CA HIS A 139 -0.50 -2.37 10.98
C HIS A 139 -0.01 -3.02 9.69
N TYR A 140 0.80 -2.32 8.89
CA TYR A 140 1.31 -2.85 7.63
C TYR A 140 2.83 -3.03 7.69
N SER A 141 3.27 -4.14 8.30
CA SER A 141 4.68 -4.50 8.54
C SER A 141 5.58 -4.37 7.30
N LYS A 142 5.14 -4.86 6.14
CA LYS A 142 5.88 -4.73 4.88
C LYS A 142 6.16 -3.26 4.52
N PHE A 143 5.19 -2.38 4.75
CA PHE A 143 5.35 -0.94 4.50
C PHE A 143 6.35 -0.31 5.48
N SER A 144 6.22 -0.56 6.78
CA SER A 144 7.12 0.00 7.79
C SER A 144 8.56 -0.45 7.58
N THR A 145 8.79 -1.76 7.38
CA THR A 145 10.12 -2.31 7.10
C THR A 145 10.72 -1.73 5.82
N CYS A 146 9.93 -1.57 4.75
CA CYS A 146 10.42 -0.99 3.51
C CYS A 146 10.78 0.49 3.68
N MET A 147 10.00 1.24 4.47
CA MET A 147 10.24 2.66 4.71
C MET A 147 11.51 2.86 5.55
N GLU A 148 11.70 2.06 6.60
CA GLU A 148 12.92 2.06 7.42
C GLU A 148 14.15 1.65 6.63
N SER A 149 14.04 0.62 5.78
CA SER A 149 15.12 0.22 4.86
C SER A 149 15.48 1.35 3.90
N ALA A 150 14.47 2.05 3.34
CA ALA A 150 14.69 3.17 2.45
C ALA A 150 15.31 4.39 3.16
N LEU A 151 14.93 4.65 4.42
CA LEU A 151 15.58 5.67 5.25
C LEU A 151 17.06 5.37 5.44
N LYS A 152 17.37 4.12 5.80
CA LYS A 152 18.75 3.65 5.98
C LYS A 152 19.57 3.79 4.70
N GLU A 153 19.00 3.42 3.56
CA GLU A 153 19.63 3.59 2.24
C GLU A 153 19.93 5.06 1.92
N LEU A 154 18.99 5.96 2.16
CA LEU A 154 19.09 7.38 1.78
C LEU A 154 20.01 8.20 2.69
N LEU A 155 20.17 7.80 3.95
CA LEU A 155 20.97 8.51 4.96
C LEU A 155 22.36 7.87 5.18
N GLY A 156 22.52 6.60 4.83
CA GLY A 156 23.69 5.80 5.21
C GLY A 156 23.55 5.21 6.62
N GLU A 157 24.31 4.13 6.89
CA GLU A 157 24.17 3.37 8.15
C GLU A 157 24.42 4.24 9.38
N GLU A 158 25.50 5.02 9.38
CA GLU A 158 25.93 5.82 10.53
C GLU A 158 24.86 6.84 10.97
N VAL A 159 24.29 7.58 10.02
CA VAL A 159 23.26 8.60 10.30
C VAL A 159 21.95 7.94 10.67
N SER A 160 21.58 6.85 9.97
CA SER A 160 20.33 6.13 10.23
C SER A 160 20.28 5.54 11.64
N ASP A 161 21.37 4.97 12.14
CA ASP A 161 21.44 4.40 13.50
C ASP A 161 21.39 5.48 14.60
N ASN A 162 21.57 6.75 14.22
CA ASN A 162 21.41 7.91 15.09
C ASN A 162 20.00 8.51 15.07
N ILE A 163 19.10 8.02 14.22
CA ILE A 163 17.70 8.48 14.17
C ILE A 163 16.81 7.48 14.89
N VAL A 164 15.90 7.99 15.70
CA VAL A 164 14.89 7.18 16.39
C VAL A 164 13.55 7.39 15.69
N ILE A 165 12.91 6.30 15.29
CA ILE A 165 11.55 6.32 14.75
C ILE A 165 10.62 5.83 15.85
N GLU A 166 9.67 6.66 16.24
CA GLU A 166 8.70 6.36 17.30
C GLU A 166 7.28 6.39 16.75
N HIS A 167 6.43 5.53 17.30
CA HIS A 167 5.01 5.51 16.95
C HIS A 167 4.18 6.29 17.99
N SER A 168 3.42 7.29 17.56
CA SER A 168 2.47 7.99 18.42
C SER A 168 1.08 7.35 18.38
N ASN A 169 0.42 7.24 19.54
CA ASN A 169 -0.95 6.71 19.63
C ASN A 169 -2.04 7.80 19.62
N ASP A 170 -1.69 9.06 19.91
CA ASP A 170 -2.63 10.19 19.90
C ASP A 170 -1.89 11.53 19.71
N GLY A 171 -1.22 11.69 18.57
CA GLY A 171 -0.55 12.95 18.25
C GLY A 171 -1.54 14.12 18.14
N SER A 172 -2.77 13.83 17.72
CA SER A 172 -3.80 14.86 17.47
C SER A 172 -4.38 15.45 18.76
N GLY A 173 -4.76 14.63 19.75
CA GLY A 173 -5.34 15.09 20.99
C GLY A 173 -4.30 15.75 21.89
N ILE A 174 -3.16 15.08 22.09
CA ILE A 174 -2.05 15.60 22.91
C ILE A 174 -1.48 16.88 22.29
N GLY A 175 -1.27 16.90 20.97
CA GLY A 175 -0.78 18.07 20.26
C GLY A 175 -1.72 19.28 20.38
N ALA A 176 -3.02 19.07 20.23
CA ALA A 176 -4.02 20.13 20.41
C ALA A 176 -4.01 20.70 21.83
N ALA A 177 -3.94 19.82 22.84
CA ALA A 177 -3.88 20.23 24.25
C ALA A 177 -2.61 21.03 24.57
N LEU A 178 -1.44 20.59 24.08
CA LEU A 178 -0.16 21.29 24.26
C LEU A 178 -0.16 22.67 23.59
N LEU A 179 -0.72 22.78 22.38
CA LEU A 179 -0.85 24.06 21.69
C LEU A 179 -1.78 25.02 22.46
N ALA A 180 -2.91 24.53 22.95
CA ALA A 180 -3.83 25.33 23.76
C ALA A 180 -3.17 25.80 25.08
N ALA A 181 -2.47 24.91 25.78
CA ALA A 181 -1.75 25.24 27.01
C ALA A 181 -0.63 26.26 26.76
N SER A 182 0.18 26.07 25.72
CA SER A 182 1.24 27.02 25.35
C SER A 182 0.67 28.40 25.02
N HIS A 183 -0.48 28.48 24.35
CA HIS A 183 -1.12 29.75 24.05
C HIS A 183 -1.68 30.44 25.30
N SER A 184 -2.23 29.67 26.26
CA SER A 184 -2.76 30.23 27.51
C SER A 184 -1.68 30.93 28.36
N GLN A 185 -0.44 30.45 28.34
CA GLN A 185 0.67 31.06 29.08
C GLN A 185 1.17 32.37 28.46
N TYR A 186 0.98 32.56 27.14
CA TYR A 186 1.38 33.81 26.49
C TYR A 186 0.46 35.00 26.82
N LEU A 187 -0.82 34.73 27.10
CA LEU A 187 -1.78 35.77 27.48
C LEU A 187 -1.44 36.40 28.84
N GLU A 188 -0.85 35.63 29.77
CA GLU A 188 -0.43 36.13 31.09
C GLU A 188 0.82 37.03 31.01
N VAL A 189 1.62 36.91 29.94
CA VAL A 189 2.86 37.69 29.75
C VAL A 189 2.62 39.03 29.03
N GLU A 190 1.59 39.14 28.19
CA GLU A 190 1.23 40.41 27.54
C GLU A 190 0.42 41.36 28.42
N GLU A 191 -0.17 40.87 29.53
CA GLU A 191 -0.91 41.68 30.51
C GLU A 191 -0.06 42.19 31.69
N SER A 192 1.26 41.95 31.69
CA SER A 192 2.23 42.38 32.72
C SER A 192 3.17 43.49 32.24
#